data_AF-A0A6P9AUW9-F1
#
_entry.id   AF-A0A6P9AUW9-F1
#
_cell.length_a   1.000
_cell.length_b   1.000
_cell.length_c   1.000
_cell.angle_alpha   90.00
_cell.angle_beta   90.00
_cell.angle_gamma   90.00
#
_symmetry.space_group_name_H-M   'P 1'
#
loop_
_entity.id
_entity.type
_entity.pdbx_description
1 polymer ?
#
loop_
_entity_poly.entity_id
_entity_poly.type
_entity_poly.pdbx_seq_one_letter_code
_entity_poly.pdbx_strand_id
1 'polypeptide(L)'
;MEGCFWKTLLVVGALATGGTSSLQHKPLSYDEAVDLAVSIYNSKSGEDSMYRLLEAVPQPEWDPLSESNQELNFTIKETECQVEEERALKECDFEEDGVSGRFPSWVGNVF
;
A
#
# COMPACT_ATOMS: atom_id res chain seq x y z
N MET A 1 -46.40 53.13 -7.80
CA MET A 1 -46.19 51.90 -8.61
C MET A 1 -44.79 52.01 -9.21
N GLU A 2 -43.74 51.85 -8.39
CA GLU A 2 -43.20 50.56 -7.95
C GLU A 2 -42.78 49.70 -9.14
N GLY A 3 -41.48 49.46 -9.24
CA GLY A 3 -40.91 48.72 -10.35
C GLY A 3 -39.41 48.52 -10.15
N CYS A 4 -39.08 47.84 -9.06
CA CYS A 4 -37.75 47.34 -8.75
C CYS A 4 -37.12 46.62 -9.94
N PHE A 5 -36.06 47.16 -10.52
CA PHE A 5 -35.02 46.31 -11.12
C PHE A 5 -33.71 46.75 -10.52
N TRP A 6 -33.51 46.17 -9.33
CA TRP A 6 -32.34 46.36 -8.52
C TRP A 6 -31.08 46.08 -9.34
N LYS A 7 -30.01 46.71 -8.90
CA LYS A 7 -28.66 46.48 -9.35
C LYS A 7 -28.40 44.97 -9.47
N THR A 8 -28.06 44.52 -10.67
CA THR A 8 -27.48 43.21 -10.92
C THR A 8 -26.14 43.12 -10.20
N LEU A 9 -26.18 42.77 -8.91
CA LEU A 9 -25.03 42.41 -8.13
C LEU A 9 -24.68 40.96 -8.51
N LEU A 10 -23.84 40.81 -9.55
CA LEU A 10 -23.14 39.55 -9.79
C LEU A 10 -22.08 39.39 -8.69
N VAL A 11 -22.50 38.87 -7.54
CA VAL A 11 -21.57 38.26 -6.59
C VAL A 11 -21.25 36.88 -7.14
N VAL A 12 -20.15 36.78 -7.89
CA VAL A 12 -19.52 35.49 -8.16
C VAL A 12 -18.89 35.04 -6.84
N GLY A 13 -19.71 34.40 -6.00
CA GLY A 13 -19.24 33.61 -4.86
C GLY A 13 -18.68 32.30 -5.39
N ALA A 14 -17.46 32.34 -5.95
CA ALA A 14 -16.71 31.12 -6.16
C ALA A 14 -16.31 30.61 -4.77
N LEU A 15 -17.12 29.69 -4.26
CA LEU A 15 -16.77 28.82 -3.15
C LEU A 15 -15.48 28.10 -3.54
N ALA A 16 -14.34 28.64 -3.12
CA ALA A 16 -13.13 27.86 -3.00
C ALA A 16 -13.33 26.92 -1.80
N THR A 17 -14.17 25.90 -1.97
CA THR A 17 -14.01 24.67 -1.20
C THR A 17 -12.73 24.07 -1.71
N GLY A 18 -11.61 24.54 -1.17
CA GLY A 18 -10.35 23.80 -1.18
C GLY A 18 -10.63 22.51 -0.43
N GLY A 19 -11.14 21.53 -1.16
CA GLY A 19 -11.10 20.15 -0.73
C GLY A 19 -9.62 19.81 -0.65
N THR A 20 -9.05 19.94 0.53
CA THR A 20 -7.90 19.12 0.87
C THR A 20 -8.41 17.70 0.74
N SER A 21 -8.16 17.07 -0.40
CA SER A 21 -8.20 15.63 -0.50
C SER A 21 -7.14 15.14 0.48
N SER A 22 -7.50 14.97 1.75
CA SER A 22 -6.75 14.04 2.57
C SER A 22 -6.91 12.72 1.84
N LEU A 23 -5.81 12.22 1.26
CA LEU A 23 -5.74 10.82 0.88
C LEU A 23 -6.14 10.08 2.15
N GLN A 24 -7.37 9.55 2.16
CA GLN A 24 -7.86 8.80 3.29
C GLN A 24 -6.99 7.55 3.33
N HIS A 25 -5.99 7.58 4.20
CA HIS A 25 -5.33 6.36 4.62
C HIS A 25 -6.38 5.42 5.12
N LYS A 26 -6.52 4.28 4.44
CA LYS A 26 -7.14 3.14 5.09
C LYS A 26 -6.09 2.58 6.06
N PRO A 27 -6.30 2.64 7.38
CA PRO A 27 -5.37 2.01 8.32
C PRO A 27 -5.26 0.53 7.99
N LEU A 28 -4.04 0.02 7.82
CA LEU A 28 -3.76 -1.38 7.54
C LEU A 28 -3.44 -2.11 8.84
N SER A 29 -4.00 -3.29 9.02
CA SER A 29 -3.48 -4.25 9.99
C SER A 29 -2.05 -4.67 9.62
N TYR A 30 -1.29 -5.21 10.58
CA TYR A 30 0.07 -5.69 10.33
C TYR A 30 0.11 -6.70 9.18
N ASP A 31 -0.82 -7.66 9.18
CA ASP A 31 -0.90 -8.69 8.15
C ASP A 31 -1.22 -8.07 6.77
N GLU A 32 -2.14 -7.10 6.69
CA GLU A 32 -2.42 -6.39 5.44
C GLU A 32 -1.20 -5.59 4.94
N ALA A 33 -0.41 -5.02 5.85
CA ALA A 33 0.82 -4.29 5.49
C ALA A 33 1.91 -5.25 4.97
N VAL A 34 2.06 -6.43 5.58
CA VAL A 34 2.96 -7.48 5.10
C VAL A 34 2.53 -7.98 3.71
N ASP A 35 1.25 -8.27 3.51
CA ASP A 35 0.71 -8.69 2.20
C ASP A 35 0.96 -7.63 1.12
N LEU A 36 0.75 -6.35 1.45
CA LEU A 36 1.03 -5.24 0.55
C LEU A 36 2.53 -5.15 0.23
N ALA A 37 3.41 -5.31 1.22
CA ALA A 37 4.85 -5.28 1.02
C ALA A 37 5.33 -6.41 0.08
N VAL A 38 4.79 -7.63 0.25
CA VAL A 38 5.06 -8.77 -0.64
C VAL A 38 4.59 -8.47 -2.08
N SER A 39 3.40 -7.88 -2.23
CA SER A 39 2.88 -7.47 -3.54
C SER A 39 3.73 -6.38 -4.21
N ILE A 40 4.16 -5.37 -3.43
CA ILE A 40 5.06 -4.32 -3.91
C ILE A 40 6.40 -4.91 -4.35
N TYR A 41 6.96 -5.86 -3.59
CA TYR A 41 8.22 -6.51 -3.95
C TYR A 41 8.09 -7.23 -5.30
N ASN A 42 7.12 -8.13 -5.45
CA ASN A 42 6.92 -8.86 -6.70
C ASN A 42 6.66 -7.96 -7.91
N SER A 43 6.06 -6.77 -7.71
CA SER A 43 5.80 -5.84 -8.81
C SER A 43 6.97 -4.92 -9.17
N LYS A 44 7.94 -4.73 -8.26
CA LYS A 44 9.01 -3.72 -8.42
C LYS A 44 10.43 -4.27 -8.35
N SER A 45 10.63 -5.50 -7.90
CA SER A 45 11.97 -6.08 -7.73
C SER A 45 12.68 -6.30 -9.06
N GLY A 46 11.92 -6.59 -10.12
CA GLY A 46 12.49 -6.98 -11.42
C GLY A 46 13.08 -8.39 -11.43
N GLU A 47 12.70 -9.21 -10.44
CA GLU A 47 13.05 -10.63 -10.38
C GLU A 47 12.17 -11.43 -11.35
N ASP A 48 12.72 -12.50 -11.92
CA ASP A 48 11.98 -13.40 -12.82
C ASP A 48 11.05 -14.34 -12.03
N SER A 49 11.45 -14.71 -10.82
CA SER A 49 10.70 -15.60 -9.93
C SER A 49 9.75 -14.82 -9.02
N MET A 50 8.59 -15.39 -8.73
CA MET A 50 7.69 -14.89 -7.69
C MET A 50 8.23 -15.22 -6.29
N TYR A 51 7.97 -14.35 -5.33
CA TYR A 51 8.31 -14.54 -3.93
C TYR A 51 7.06 -14.52 -3.06
N ARG A 52 6.99 -15.46 -2.12
CA ARG A 52 5.87 -15.58 -1.18
C ARG A 52 6.34 -15.37 0.25
N LEU A 53 5.45 -14.86 1.10
CA LEU A 53 5.64 -14.81 2.54
C LEU A 53 5.95 -16.22 3.08
N LEU A 54 7.12 -16.36 3.69
CA LEU A 54 7.55 -17.56 4.42
C LEU A 54 7.14 -17.43 5.90
N GLU A 55 7.47 -16.29 6.51
CA GLU A 55 7.21 -16.02 7.92
C GLU A 55 7.05 -14.51 8.15
N ALA A 56 6.08 -14.12 8.98
CA ALA A 56 5.98 -12.78 9.53
C ALA A 56 6.17 -12.85 11.05
N VAL A 57 7.11 -12.07 11.58
CA VAL A 57 7.32 -11.98 13.03
C VAL A 57 6.20 -11.11 13.60
N PRO A 58 5.41 -11.57 14.59
CA PRO A 58 4.39 -10.72 15.21
C PRO A 58 5.01 -9.46 15.83
N GLN A 59 4.43 -8.30 15.55
CA GLN A 59 4.84 -7.01 16.10
C GLN A 59 3.72 -6.41 16.97
N PRO A 60 3.75 -6.64 18.29
CA PRO A 60 2.74 -6.10 19.22
C PRO A 60 2.65 -4.57 19.25
N GLU A 61 3.72 -3.89 18.81
CA GLU A 61 3.84 -2.44 18.72
C GLU A 61 3.21 -1.81 17.48
N TRP A 62 2.68 -2.63 16.55
CA TRP A 62 2.05 -2.13 15.33
C TRP A 62 0.87 -1.21 15.63
N ASP A 63 0.94 0.02 15.13
CA ASP A 63 -0.12 1.02 15.23
C ASP A 63 -0.63 1.42 13.82
N PRO A 64 -1.81 0.92 13.40
CA PRO A 64 -2.40 1.25 12.10
C PRO A 64 -2.70 2.75 11.89
N LEU A 65 -2.74 3.53 12.97
CA LEU A 65 -3.04 4.97 12.96
C LEU A 65 -1.78 5.82 13.12
N SER A 66 -0.60 5.20 13.22
CA SER A 66 0.65 5.92 13.31
C SER A 66 0.92 6.69 12.02
N GLU A 67 1.23 7.97 12.17
CA GLU A 67 1.66 8.86 11.08
C GLU A 67 3.18 8.73 10.79
N SER A 68 3.87 7.84 11.52
CA SER A 68 5.30 7.59 11.35
C SER A 68 5.55 6.28 10.61
N ASN A 69 6.65 6.22 9.86
CA ASN A 69 7.10 5.00 9.22
C ASN A 69 7.37 3.92 10.27
N GLN A 70 6.80 2.74 10.06
CA GLN A 70 6.97 1.55 10.89
C GLN A 70 7.72 0.48 10.09
N GLU A 71 8.63 -0.24 10.75
CA GLU A 71 9.39 -1.32 10.12
C GLU A 71 8.57 -2.61 10.11
N LEU A 72 8.59 -3.34 8.99
CA LEU A 72 7.96 -4.65 8.87
C LEU A 72 9.01 -5.76 8.98
N ASN A 73 8.82 -6.70 9.90
CA ASN A 73 9.72 -7.83 10.12
C ASN A 73 9.15 -9.12 9.54
N PHE A 74 9.49 -9.41 8.29
CA PHE A 74 9.05 -10.61 7.59
C PHE A 74 10.14 -11.20 6.70
N THR A 75 9.96 -12.47 6.37
CA THR A 75 10.83 -13.24 5.47
C THR A 75 9.98 -13.70 4.30
N ILE A 76 10.48 -13.49 3.09
CA ILE A 76 9.91 -14.07 1.88
C ILE A 76 10.90 -15.08 1.30
N LYS A 77 10.36 -16.05 0.57
CA LYS A 77 11.15 -17.04 -0.14
C LYS A 77 10.69 -17.13 -1.58
N GLU A 78 11.66 -17.31 -2.45
CA GLU A 78 11.45 -17.60 -3.86
C GLU A 78 10.55 -18.83 -4.06
N THR A 79 9.73 -18.77 -5.09
CA THR A 79 8.82 -19.83 -5.50
C THR A 79 9.20 -20.34 -6.88
N GLU A 80 8.72 -21.53 -7.24
CA GLU A 80 8.94 -22.12 -8.57
C GLU A 80 8.17 -21.40 -9.70
N CYS A 81 7.28 -20.47 -9.34
CA CYS A 81 6.49 -19.71 -10.30
C CYS A 81 7.29 -18.52 -10.85
N GLN A 82 7.19 -18.30 -12.16
CA GLN A 82 7.69 -17.09 -12.79
C GLN A 82 6.66 -15.96 -12.71
N VAL A 83 7.12 -14.70 -12.72
CA VAL A 83 6.25 -13.51 -12.67
C VAL A 83 5.29 -13.46 -13.87
N GLU A 84 5.68 -14.01 -15.03
CA GLU A 84 4.86 -14.07 -16.25
C GLU A 84 3.74 -15.11 -16.18
N GLU A 85 3.80 -16.05 -15.25
CA GLU A 85 2.75 -17.04 -15.08
C GLU A 85 1.58 -16.40 -14.33
N GLU A 86 0.39 -16.36 -14.95
CA GLU A 86 -0.86 -15.92 -14.31
C GLU A 86 -1.36 -16.96 -13.28
N ARG A 87 -0.50 -17.38 -12.35
CA ARG A 87 -0.82 -18.27 -11.23
C ARG A 87 -1.06 -17.46 -9.96
N ALA A 88 -1.94 -17.96 -9.10
CA ALA A 88 -2.11 -17.36 -7.79
C ALA A 88 -0.88 -17.64 -6.92
N LEU A 89 -0.30 -16.60 -6.30
CA LEU A 89 0.84 -16.69 -5.38
C LEU A 89 0.72 -17.77 -4.29
N LYS A 90 -0.50 -18.17 -3.91
CA LYS A 90 -0.76 -19.21 -2.91
C LYS A 90 -0.60 -20.64 -3.45
N GLU A 91 -0.72 -20.81 -4.76
CA GLU A 91 -0.58 -22.09 -5.48
C GLU A 91 0.87 -22.35 -5.92
N CYS A 92 1.76 -21.37 -5.72
CA CYS A 92 3.18 -21.47 -6.00
C CYS A 92 3.90 -22.08 -4.81
N ASP A 93 4.49 -23.25 -5.03
CA ASP A 93 5.34 -23.91 -4.05
C ASP A 93 6.68 -23.17 -3.93
N PHE A 94 7.29 -23.27 -2.74
CA PHE A 94 8.60 -22.69 -2.51
C PHE A 94 9.66 -23.49 -3.25
N GLU A 95 10.56 -22.79 -3.94
CA GLU A 95 11.73 -23.41 -4.57
C GLU A 95 12.60 -24.05 -3.47
N GLU A 96 13.06 -25.29 -3.67
CA GLU A 96 13.78 -26.07 -2.63
C GLU A 96 15.04 -25.32 -2.17
N ASP A 97 15.83 -24.85 -3.14
CA ASP A 97 17.04 -24.03 -2.97
C ASP A 97 16.80 -22.51 -3.07
N GLY A 98 15.52 -22.10 -3.07
CA GLY A 98 15.12 -20.71 -3.30
C GLY A 98 15.75 -19.73 -2.31
N VAL A 99 16.14 -18.55 -2.81
CA VAL A 99 16.79 -17.52 -1.99
C VAL A 99 15.80 -17.03 -0.93
N SER A 100 16.15 -17.22 0.35
CA SER A 100 15.40 -16.64 1.47
C SER A 100 15.90 -15.22 1.74
N GLY A 101 15.14 -14.23 1.32
CA GLY A 101 15.40 -12.83 1.64
C GLY A 101 14.78 -12.48 2.99
N ARG A 102 15.61 -12.18 3.99
CA ARG A 102 15.14 -11.42 5.17
C ARG A 102 15.05 -9.97 4.75
N PHE A 103 13.87 -9.37 4.83
CA PHE A 103 13.69 -7.95 4.59
C PHE A 103 13.97 -7.20 5.90
N PRO A 104 15.15 -6.54 6.05
CA PRO A 104 15.51 -5.97 7.34
C PRO A 104 14.90 -4.59 7.56
N SER A 105 14.42 -3.92 6.51
CA SER A 105 13.83 -2.59 6.64
C SER A 105 13.30 -2.14 5.26
N TRP A 106 12.05 -2.45 4.93
CA TRP A 106 11.35 -1.60 3.97
C TRP A 106 10.91 -0.34 4.72
N VAL A 107 11.72 0.72 4.66
CA VAL A 107 11.25 2.09 4.88
C VAL A 107 10.71 2.62 3.55
N GLY A 108 9.71 1.92 3.02
CA GLY A 108 8.84 2.50 2.01
C GLY A 108 7.70 3.16 2.76
N ASN A 109 7.33 4.38 2.39
CA ASN A 109 6.00 4.89 2.71
C ASN A 109 5.03 3.81 2.23
N VAL A 110 4.51 3.00 3.15
CA VAL A 110 3.24 2.28 2.93
C VAL A 110 2.11 3.31 2.85
N PHE A 111 2.46 4.59 3.04
CA PHE A 111 1.64 5.73 3.37
C PHE A 111 2.48 7.02 3.41
#